data_AF-A0A3N9TMM2-F1
#
_entry.id   AF-A0A3N9TMM2-F1
#
_cell.length_a   1.000
_cell.length_b   1.000
_cell.length_c   1.000
_cell.angle_alpha   90.00
_cell.angle_beta   90.00
_cell.angle_gamma   90.00
#
_symmetry.space_group_name_H-M   'P 1'
#
loop_
_entity.id
_entity.type
_entity.pdbx_description
1 polymer ?
#
loop_
_entity_poly.entity_id
_entity_poly.type
_entity_poly.pdbx_seq_one_letter_code
_entity_poly.pdbx_strand_id
1 'polypeptide(L)'
;MLSFEEKKKIIDEYTELEAHPVSMGRINYHFPESVREKRIAVNHLHPNGNAFVYAPYLDDADKNGFINIREATESEIRELITGAIAFMSTDGDEFEEGYEEAFRDAYRTVVILRYENKMWAIYSDDHLEAIFPSREAADGYLADEGFQ
;
A
#
# COMPACT_ATOMS: atom_id res chain seq x y z
N MET A 1 8.27 -17.82 22.32
CA MET A 1 8.63 -17.98 20.90
C MET A 1 7.67 -18.96 20.25
N LEU A 2 7.02 -18.55 19.16
CA LEU A 2 6.16 -19.41 18.36
C LEU A 2 7.00 -20.35 17.47
N SER A 3 6.53 -21.57 17.28
CA SER A 3 7.09 -22.57 16.38
C SER A 3 6.86 -22.23 14.90
N PHE A 4 7.53 -22.96 14.01
CA PHE A 4 7.32 -22.85 12.57
C PHE A 4 5.85 -23.06 12.20
N GLU A 5 5.20 -24.12 12.70
CA GLU A 5 3.81 -24.44 12.39
C GLU A 5 2.83 -23.37 12.89
N GLU A 6 3.07 -22.81 14.08
CA GLU A 6 2.24 -21.73 14.63
C GLU A 6 2.36 -20.45 13.79
N LYS A 7 3.58 -20.04 13.42
CA LYS A 7 3.78 -18.88 12.55
C LYS A 7 3.24 -19.12 11.15
N LYS A 8 3.45 -20.31 10.60
CA LYS A 8 2.90 -20.71 9.31
C LYS A 8 1.37 -20.58 9.32
N LYS A 9 0.71 -21.10 10.35
CA LYS A 9 -0.75 -21.00 10.50
C LYS A 9 -1.22 -19.54 10.53
N ILE A 10 -0.54 -18.67 11.29
CA ILE A 10 -0.88 -17.24 11.35
C ILE A 10 -0.74 -16.59 9.97
N ILE A 11 0.33 -16.89 9.22
CA ILE A 11 0.56 -16.29 7.90
C ILE A 11 -0.43 -16.84 6.87
N ASP A 12 -0.75 -18.14 6.92
CA ASP A 12 -1.73 -18.79 6.04
C ASP A 12 -3.17 -18.24 6.19
N GLU A 13 -3.47 -17.51 7.27
CA GLU A 13 -4.77 -16.84 7.44
C GLU A 13 -4.93 -15.62 6.50
N TYR A 14 -3.83 -15.08 5.97
CA TYR A 14 -3.83 -13.98 5.00
C TYR A 14 -3.92 -14.56 3.58
N THR A 15 -5.15 -14.72 3.09
CA THR A 15 -5.45 -15.39 1.82
C THR A 15 -4.92 -14.67 0.57
N GLU A 16 -4.62 -13.38 0.69
CA GLU A 16 -3.96 -12.54 -0.30
C GLU A 16 -2.46 -12.85 -0.46
N LEU A 17 -1.87 -13.63 0.45
CA LEU A 17 -0.47 -14.04 0.38
C LEU A 17 -0.30 -15.43 -0.25
N GLU A 18 0.61 -15.52 -1.22
CA GLU A 18 0.99 -16.76 -1.87
C GLU A 18 2.24 -17.36 -1.23
N ALA A 19 2.15 -18.61 -0.76
CA ALA A 19 3.28 -19.35 -0.23
C ALA A 19 4.18 -19.91 -1.35
N HIS A 20 5.44 -19.47 -1.37
CA HIS A 20 6.48 -19.92 -2.29
C HIS A 20 7.58 -20.67 -1.52
N PRO A 21 7.61 -22.02 -1.58
CA PRO A 21 8.72 -22.79 -1.02
C PRO A 21 10.05 -22.43 -1.71
N VAL A 22 11.11 -22.30 -0.92
CA VAL A 22 12.48 -22.04 -1.40
C VAL A 22 13.47 -23.04 -0.79
N SER A 23 14.75 -22.88 -1.12
CA SER A 23 15.82 -23.78 -0.63
C SER A 23 15.84 -23.96 0.89
N MET A 24 16.31 -25.12 1.34
CA MET A 24 16.42 -25.52 2.76
C MET A 24 15.08 -25.56 3.52
N GLY A 25 13.97 -25.86 2.83
CA GLY A 25 12.66 -26.00 3.45
C GLY A 25 12.08 -24.68 3.99
N ARG A 26 12.57 -23.54 3.50
CA ARG A 26 12.01 -22.23 3.84
C ARG A 26 10.81 -21.91 2.96
N ILE A 27 9.99 -20.97 3.41
CA ILE A 27 8.85 -20.44 2.66
C ILE A 27 8.93 -18.92 2.63
N ASN A 28 8.73 -18.34 1.45
CA ASN A 28 8.44 -16.91 1.30
C ASN A 28 6.94 -16.75 1.07
N TYR A 29 6.36 -15.66 1.57
CA TYR A 29 4.99 -15.28 1.28
C TYR A 29 4.99 -14.01 0.45
N HIS A 30 4.43 -14.11 -0.74
CA HIS A 30 4.36 -13.01 -1.68
C HIS A 30 2.97 -12.40 -1.65
N PHE A 31 2.86 -11.08 -1.79
CA PHE A 31 1.63 -10.36 -2.04
C PHE A 31 1.60 -9.98 -3.53
N PRO A 32 0.91 -10.76 -4.39
CA PRO A 32 0.94 -10.57 -5.84
C PRO A 32 0.34 -9.23 -6.28
N GLU A 33 -0.66 -8.76 -5.54
CA GLU A 33 -1.41 -7.51 -5.79
C GLU A 33 -0.65 -6.25 -5.37
N SER A 34 0.61 -6.36 -4.90
CA SER A 34 1.38 -5.17 -4.55
C SER A 34 1.52 -4.22 -5.74
N VAL A 35 1.18 -2.96 -5.49
CA VAL A 35 1.37 -1.84 -6.42
C VAL A 35 2.81 -1.32 -6.43
N ARG A 36 3.67 -1.86 -5.57
CA ARG A 36 5.10 -1.56 -5.48
C ARG A 36 5.93 -2.62 -6.20
N GLU A 37 7.20 -2.32 -6.47
CA GLU A 37 8.14 -3.30 -7.07
C GLU A 37 8.32 -4.53 -6.16
N LYS A 38 8.34 -4.32 -4.83
CA LYS A 38 8.50 -5.38 -3.85
C LYS A 38 7.19 -6.18 -3.71
N ARG A 39 7.27 -7.50 -3.89
CA ARG A 39 6.15 -8.43 -3.66
C ARG A 39 6.31 -9.37 -2.47
N ILE A 40 7.44 -9.38 -1.77
CA ILE A 40 7.67 -10.33 -0.66
C ILE A 40 7.23 -9.68 0.66
N ALA A 41 6.13 -10.14 1.24
CA ALA A 41 5.61 -9.67 2.53
C ALA A 41 6.28 -10.40 3.71
N VAL A 42 6.48 -11.72 3.60
CA VAL A 42 7.23 -12.51 4.59
C VAL A 42 8.36 -13.26 3.88
N ASN A 43 9.59 -13.07 4.35
CA ASN A 43 10.79 -13.64 3.79
C ASN A 43 11.35 -14.74 4.72
N HIS A 44 11.72 -15.86 4.11
CA HIS A 44 12.50 -16.92 4.74
C HIS A 44 11.90 -17.47 6.05
N LEU A 45 10.61 -17.80 6.07
CA LEU A 45 10.04 -18.61 7.16
C LEU A 45 10.78 -19.95 7.22
N HIS A 46 11.67 -20.09 8.20
CA HIS A 46 12.61 -21.18 8.33
C HIS A 46 12.05 -22.27 9.24
N PRO A 47 12.35 -23.55 9.00
CA PRO A 47 11.96 -24.65 9.89
C PRO A 47 12.37 -24.51 11.38
N ASN A 48 13.20 -23.52 11.72
CA ASN A 48 13.60 -23.22 13.10
C ASN A 48 12.66 -22.21 13.78
N GLY A 49 11.59 -21.79 13.10
CA GLY A 49 10.61 -20.80 13.57
C GLY A 49 11.00 -19.35 13.31
N ASN A 50 12.15 -19.04 12.72
CA ASN A 50 12.50 -17.66 12.38
C ASN A 50 11.91 -17.25 11.03
N ALA A 51 11.56 -15.97 10.87
CA ALA A 51 11.21 -15.35 9.59
C ALA A 51 11.46 -13.84 9.65
N PHE A 52 11.25 -13.17 8.53
CA PHE A 52 11.39 -11.73 8.41
C PHE A 52 10.14 -11.15 7.74
N VAL A 53 9.55 -10.09 8.29
CA VAL A 53 8.38 -9.42 7.71
C VAL A 53 8.79 -8.09 7.12
N TYR A 54 8.29 -7.77 5.93
CA TYR A 54 8.60 -6.52 5.23
C TYR A 54 7.88 -5.36 5.90
N ALA A 55 8.63 -4.44 6.50
CA ALA A 55 8.12 -3.29 7.22
C ALA A 55 9.06 -2.08 7.08
N PRO A 56 9.36 -1.60 5.85
CA PRO A 56 10.31 -0.51 5.60
C PRO A 56 9.86 0.85 6.18
N TYR A 57 8.60 0.94 6.61
CA TYR A 57 8.00 2.10 7.25
C TYR A 57 8.25 2.15 8.77
N LEU A 58 8.94 1.15 9.33
CA LEU A 58 9.34 1.12 10.74
C LEU A 58 10.85 1.30 10.87
N ASP A 59 11.28 2.07 11.88
CA ASP A 59 12.70 2.39 12.12
C ASP A 59 13.55 1.16 12.46
N ASP A 60 12.93 0.10 13.00
CA ASP A 60 13.59 -1.15 13.39
C ASP A 60 13.90 -2.08 12.21
N ALA A 61 13.47 -1.71 11.00
CA ALA A 61 13.70 -2.52 9.81
C ALA A 61 15.18 -2.51 9.39
N ASP A 62 15.65 -3.64 8.86
CA ASP A 62 16.98 -3.73 8.29
C ASP A 62 17.12 -2.90 6.99
N LYS A 63 18.34 -2.85 6.45
CA LYS A 63 18.64 -2.16 5.17
C LYS A 63 17.81 -2.62 3.97
N ASN A 64 17.14 -3.77 4.06
CA ASN A 64 16.29 -4.34 3.01
C ASN A 64 14.80 -4.13 3.29
N GLY A 65 14.46 -3.44 4.40
CA GLY A 65 13.11 -3.16 4.85
C GLY A 65 12.47 -4.31 5.62
N PHE A 66 13.24 -5.20 6.25
CA PHE A 66 12.70 -6.36 6.96
C PHE A 66 12.93 -6.32 8.47
N ILE A 67 11.92 -6.73 9.24
CA ILE A 67 11.99 -6.96 10.68
C ILE A 67 12.08 -8.45 10.97
N ASN A 68 13.01 -8.84 11.84
CA ASN A 68 13.18 -10.22 12.30
C ASN A 68 12.10 -10.56 13.33
N ILE A 69 11.28 -11.57 13.04
CA ILE A 69 10.17 -11.98 13.92
C ILE A 69 10.49 -13.21 14.78
N ARG A 70 11.76 -13.52 15.04
CA ARG A 70 12.18 -14.69 15.84
C ARG A 70 11.42 -14.78 17.17
N GLU A 71 11.46 -13.71 17.95
CA GLU A 71 10.88 -13.62 19.30
C GLU A 71 9.47 -13.01 19.32
N ALA A 72 8.93 -12.62 18.16
CA ALA A 72 7.64 -11.95 18.07
C ALA A 72 6.48 -12.86 18.54
N THR A 73 5.53 -12.24 19.21
CA THR A 73 4.24 -12.80 19.60
C THR A 73 3.30 -12.88 18.40
N GLU A 74 2.20 -13.62 18.54
CA GLU A 74 1.18 -13.72 17.48
C GLU A 74 0.62 -12.34 17.09
N SER A 75 0.35 -11.48 18.07
CA SER A 75 -0.19 -10.14 17.83
C SER A 75 0.78 -9.28 17.01
N GLU A 76 2.07 -9.29 17.37
CA GLU A 76 3.10 -8.52 16.65
C GLU A 76 3.29 -9.05 15.22
N ILE A 77 3.23 -10.38 15.02
CA ILE A 77 3.31 -10.96 13.68
C ILE A 77 2.13 -10.49 12.83
N ARG A 78 0.91 -10.51 13.38
CA ARG A 78 -0.29 -10.06 12.67
C ARG A 78 -0.21 -8.57 12.32
N GLU A 79 0.21 -7.75 13.28
CA GLU A 79 0.40 -6.31 13.06
C GLU A 79 1.40 -6.04 11.94
N LEU A 80 2.54 -6.72 11.97
CA LEU A 80 3.57 -6.59 10.92
C LEU A 80 3.07 -7.04 9.55
N ILE A 81 2.33 -8.16 9.46
CA ILE A 81 1.82 -8.66 8.16
C ILE A 81 0.75 -7.72 7.61
N THR A 82 -0.20 -7.29 8.46
CA THR A 82 -1.25 -6.34 8.06
C THR A 82 -0.62 -5.02 7.59
N GLY A 83 0.37 -4.51 8.32
CA GLY A 83 1.08 -3.30 7.90
C GLY A 83 1.90 -3.49 6.62
N ALA A 84 2.51 -4.66 6.42
CA ALA A 84 3.20 -5.00 5.17
C ALA A 84 2.24 -4.94 3.98
N ILE A 85 1.08 -5.60 4.08
CA ILE A 85 0.05 -5.63 3.04
C ILE A 85 -0.47 -4.21 2.77
N ALA A 86 -0.81 -3.46 3.82
CA ALA A 86 -1.28 -2.08 3.70
C ALA A 86 -0.24 -1.22 2.98
N PHE A 87 1.01 -1.22 3.44
CA PHE A 87 2.10 -0.47 2.82
C PHE A 87 2.32 -0.89 1.36
N MET A 88 2.23 -2.18 1.05
CA MET A 88 2.42 -2.72 -0.29
C MET A 88 1.22 -2.50 -1.23
N SER A 89 0.05 -2.16 -0.70
CA SER A 89 -1.19 -1.87 -1.45
C SER A 89 -1.31 -0.41 -1.87
N THR A 90 -0.58 0.51 -1.21
CA THR A 90 -0.40 1.90 -1.65
C THR A 90 0.97 2.07 -2.30
N ASP A 91 1.10 2.97 -3.27
CA ASP A 91 2.38 3.39 -3.85
C ASP A 91 3.05 4.52 -3.06
N GLY A 92 2.41 5.00 -1.98
CA GLY A 92 2.90 6.03 -1.08
C GLY A 92 2.27 7.40 -1.35
N ASP A 93 1.41 7.51 -2.35
CA ASP A 93 0.60 8.71 -2.57
C ASP A 93 -0.57 8.74 -1.57
N GLU A 94 -0.93 9.94 -1.12
CA GLU A 94 -2.02 10.17 -0.15
C GLU A 94 -3.40 9.86 -0.75
N PHE A 95 -3.50 9.79 -2.07
CA PHE A 95 -4.72 9.60 -2.82
C PHE A 95 -4.63 8.34 -3.68
N GLU A 96 -5.71 7.58 -3.73
CA GLU A 96 -5.82 6.41 -4.59
C GLU A 96 -6.07 6.84 -6.04
N GLU A 97 -5.46 6.13 -6.99
CA GLU A 97 -5.71 6.30 -8.43
C GLU A 97 -7.21 6.16 -8.71
N GLY A 98 -7.79 7.14 -9.40
CA GLY A 98 -9.22 7.22 -9.68
C GLY A 98 -10.04 7.91 -8.58
N TYR A 99 -9.42 8.47 -7.53
CA TYR A 99 -10.11 9.36 -6.60
C TYR A 99 -10.77 10.52 -7.35
N GLU A 100 -12.01 10.84 -7.01
CA GLU A 100 -12.79 11.92 -7.63
C GLU A 100 -13.48 12.81 -6.59
N GLU A 101 -13.52 14.11 -6.88
CA GLU A 101 -14.27 15.09 -6.12
C GLU A 101 -14.96 16.09 -7.06
N ALA A 102 -16.22 16.39 -6.80
CA ALA A 102 -17.02 17.27 -7.64
C ALA A 102 -17.10 18.67 -7.04
N PHE A 103 -16.77 19.68 -7.84
CA PHE A 103 -16.85 21.09 -7.47
C PHE A 103 -17.92 21.80 -8.27
N ARG A 104 -18.49 22.87 -7.71
CA ARG A 104 -19.56 23.65 -8.34
C ARG A 104 -19.30 25.14 -8.26
N ASP A 105 -19.67 25.85 -9.32
CA ASP A 105 -19.65 27.31 -9.34
C ASP A 105 -21.02 27.93 -8.97
N ALA A 106 -21.09 29.26 -8.95
CA ALA A 106 -22.32 30.02 -8.71
C ALA A 106 -23.39 29.84 -9.81
N TYR A 107 -23.00 29.39 -11.01
CA TYR A 107 -23.86 29.15 -12.16
C TYR A 107 -24.37 27.70 -12.25
N ARG A 108 -24.01 26.85 -11.28
CA ARG A 108 -24.29 25.41 -11.22
C ARG A 108 -23.56 24.59 -12.27
N THR A 109 -22.48 25.10 -12.84
CA THR A 109 -21.49 24.31 -13.57
C THR A 109 -20.84 23.32 -12.60
N VAL A 110 -20.59 22.10 -13.05
CA VAL A 110 -19.93 21.06 -12.25
C VAL A 110 -18.66 20.65 -12.96
N VAL A 111 -17.56 20.57 -12.22
CA VAL A 111 -16.31 19.96 -12.68
C VAL A 111 -15.91 18.83 -11.74
N ILE A 112 -15.21 17.84 -12.28
CA ILE A 112 -14.66 16.71 -11.52
C ILE A 112 -13.15 16.87 -11.43
N LEU A 113 -12.64 16.98 -10.22
CA LEU A 113 -11.23 16.83 -9.93
C LEU A 113 -10.95 15.33 -9.73
N ARG A 114 -10.07 14.76 -10.56
CA ARG A 114 -9.67 13.35 -10.52
C ARG A 114 -8.18 13.22 -10.25
N TYR A 115 -7.80 12.30 -9.37
CA TYR A 115 -6.41 11.87 -9.23
C TYR A 115 -6.12 10.72 -10.19
N GLU A 116 -5.26 10.94 -11.18
CA GLU A 116 -4.89 9.94 -12.17
C GLU A 116 -3.45 10.12 -12.65
N ASN A 117 -2.74 9.03 -12.88
CA ASN A 117 -1.34 8.98 -13.29
C ASN A 117 -0.43 9.86 -12.42
N LYS A 118 -0.68 9.89 -11.10
CA LYS A 118 -0.01 10.75 -10.11
C LYS A 118 -0.18 12.26 -10.34
N MET A 119 -1.22 12.66 -11.05
CA MET A 119 -1.54 14.04 -11.37
C MET A 119 -3.00 14.33 -10.99
N TRP A 120 -3.32 15.62 -10.89
CA TRP A 120 -4.66 16.12 -10.59
C TRP A 120 -5.28 16.69 -11.85
N ALA A 121 -6.22 15.96 -12.44
CA ALA A 121 -6.92 16.33 -13.66
C ALA A 121 -8.29 16.92 -13.36
N ILE A 122 -8.65 18.02 -14.01
CA ILE A 122 -9.97 18.62 -13.90
C ILE A 122 -10.74 18.35 -15.19
N TYR A 123 -11.95 17.82 -15.04
CA TYR A 123 -12.85 17.48 -16.13
C TYR A 123 -14.13 18.30 -16.07
N SER A 124 -14.56 18.81 -17.23
CA SER A 124 -15.92 19.31 -17.46
C SER A 124 -16.68 18.25 -18.27
N ASP A 125 -17.69 17.62 -17.67
CA ASP A 125 -18.30 16.40 -18.21
C ASP A 125 -17.20 15.34 -18.51
N ASP A 126 -16.99 14.98 -19.77
CA ASP A 126 -15.96 14.04 -20.22
C ASP A 126 -14.73 14.72 -20.85
N HIS A 127 -14.63 16.06 -20.79
CA HIS A 127 -13.53 16.81 -21.39
C HIS A 127 -12.51 17.23 -20.35
N LEU A 128 -11.24 16.89 -20.58
CA LEU A 128 -10.13 17.35 -19.78
C LEU A 128 -9.89 18.86 -19.98
N GLU A 129 -9.95 19.63 -18.90
CA GLU A 129 -9.72 21.09 -18.90
C GLU A 129 -8.27 21.42 -18.53
N ALA A 130 -7.78 20.83 -17.43
CA ALA A 130 -6.48 21.15 -16.86
C ALA A 130 -5.87 19.96 -16.10
N ILE A 131 -4.55 19.93 -16.02
CA ILE A 131 -3.78 18.94 -15.26
C ILE A 131 -2.76 19.65 -14.37
N PHE A 132 -2.68 19.26 -13.10
CA PHE A 132 -1.79 19.82 -12.10
C PHE A 132 -0.92 18.75 -11.44
N PRO A 133 0.32 19.08 -11.05
CA PRO A 133 1.22 18.15 -10.38
C PRO A 133 0.93 17.99 -8.88
N SER A 134 0.08 18.84 -8.29
CA SER A 134 -0.26 18.76 -6.86
C SER A 134 -1.72 19.17 -6.64
N ARG A 135 -2.27 18.70 -5.51
CA ARG A 135 -3.65 18.97 -5.12
C ARG A 135 -3.86 20.47 -4.90
N GLU A 136 -2.92 21.10 -4.22
CA GLU A 136 -2.97 22.52 -3.88
C GLU A 136 -2.97 23.40 -5.13
N ALA A 137 -2.24 23.00 -6.18
CA ALA A 137 -2.23 23.73 -7.45
C ALA A 137 -3.59 23.62 -8.17
N ALA A 138 -4.22 22.44 -8.14
CA ALA A 138 -5.57 22.24 -8.68
C ALA A 138 -6.63 23.02 -7.89
N ASP A 139 -6.58 22.98 -6.55
CA ASP A 139 -7.48 23.72 -5.68
C ASP A 139 -7.34 25.24 -5.89
N GLY A 140 -6.12 25.74 -6.11
CA GLY A 140 -5.88 27.14 -6.45
C GLY A 140 -6.57 27.55 -7.75
N TYR A 141 -6.46 26.73 -8.80
CA TYR A 141 -7.17 26.96 -10.05
C TYR A 141 -8.69 26.92 -9.88
N LEU A 142 -9.22 25.94 -9.16
CA LEU A 142 -10.66 25.83 -8.89
C LEU A 142 -11.18 27.07 -8.16
N ALA A 143 -10.45 27.54 -7.15
CA ALA A 143 -10.81 28.75 -6.41
C ALA A 143 -10.77 30.02 -7.27
N ASP A 144 -9.76 30.17 -8.14
CA ASP A 144 -9.63 31.31 -9.06
C ASP A 144 -10.77 31.34 -10.09
N GLU A 145 -11.23 30.18 -10.55
CA GLU A 145 -12.39 30.03 -11.46
C GLU A 145 -13.75 30.07 -10.73
N GLY A 146 -13.75 30.11 -9.39
CA GLY A 146 -14.96 30.24 -8.56
C GLY A 146 -15.70 28.94 -8.26
N PHE A 147 -15.03 27.79 -8.41
CA PHE A 147 -15.53 26.47 -8.04
C PHE A 147 -15.30 26.18 -6.54
N GLN A 148 -16.27 25.52 -5.90
CA GLN A 148 -16.27 25.15 -4.47
C GLN A 148 -16.91 23.78 -4.21
#